data_AF-A0A838U5D9-F1
#
_entry.id   AF-A0A838U5D9-F1
#
_cell.length_a   1.000
_cell.length_b   1.000
_cell.length_c   1.000
_cell.angle_alpha   90.00
_cell.angle_beta   90.00
_cell.angle_gamma   90.00
#
_symmetry.space_group_name_H-M   'P 1'
#
loop_
_entity.id
_entity.type
_entity.pdbx_description
1 polymer ?
#
loop_
_entity_poly.entity_id
_entity_poly.type
_entity_poly.pdbx_seq_one_letter_code
_entity_poly.pdbx_strand_id
1 'polypeptide(L)'
;MPKANKRKNGESEEELSESIEKRIDQLPSHAQHIFKKAHANAVKEYQDPDKRRGGEKESAEEVAHKVAWSTVKKEYKKESDK
;
A
#
# COMPACT_ATOMS: atom_id res chain seq x y z
N MET A 1 27.91 9.10 25.03
CA MET A 1 27.88 7.83 24.24
C MET A 1 26.54 7.78 23.52
N PRO A 2 26.50 7.68 22.18
CA PRO A 2 25.25 7.78 21.43
C PRO A 2 24.36 6.57 21.72
N LYS A 3 23.13 6.83 22.17
CA LYS A 3 22.08 5.82 22.35
C LYS A 3 21.66 5.35 20.97
N ALA A 4 21.84 4.06 20.69
CA ALA A 4 21.37 3.42 19.48
C ALA A 4 19.83 3.59 19.41
N ASN A 5 19.38 4.49 18.55
CA ASN A 5 17.97 4.75 18.31
C ASN A 5 17.44 3.62 17.41
N LYS A 6 17.04 2.51 18.03
CA LYS A 6 16.35 1.40 17.36
C LYS A 6 15.04 1.96 16.84
N ARG A 7 14.97 2.21 15.53
CA ARG A 7 13.78 2.74 14.87
C ARG A 7 12.63 1.77 15.11
N LYS A 8 11.69 2.17 15.97
CA LYS A 8 10.36 1.56 16.10
C LYS A 8 9.62 1.83 14.79
N ASN A 9 9.77 0.93 13.81
CA ASN A 9 8.95 0.94 12.59
C ASN A 9 7.60 0.23 12.79
N GLY A 10 7.41 -0.54 13.87
CA GLY A 10 6.22 -1.38 14.06
C GLY A 10 4.95 -0.66 14.52
N GLU A 11 5.07 0.41 15.32
CA GLU A 11 3.89 1.17 15.82
C GLU A 11 3.23 2.02 14.71
N SER A 12 4.00 2.49 13.73
CA SER A 12 3.45 3.27 12.61
C SER A 12 2.74 2.41 11.58
N GLU A 13 3.13 1.14 11.41
CA GLU A 13 2.63 0.29 10.32
C GLU A 13 1.23 -0.27 10.64
N GLU A 14 0.98 -0.62 11.90
CA GLU A 14 -0.34 -1.09 12.38
C GLU A 14 -1.37 0.06 12.40
N GLU A 15 -1.02 1.24 12.93
CA GLU A 15 -1.92 2.41 12.92
C GLU A 15 -2.21 2.91 11.49
N LEU A 16 -1.22 2.81 10.59
CA LEU A 16 -1.44 3.08 9.16
C LEU A 16 -2.36 2.04 8.53
N SER A 17 -2.25 0.77 8.93
CA SER A 17 -3.10 -0.31 8.40
C SER A 17 -4.56 -0.13 8.80
N GLU A 18 -4.87 0.13 10.07
CA GLU A 18 -6.25 0.36 10.52
C GLU A 18 -6.91 1.54 9.82
N SER A 19 -6.16 2.62 9.62
CA SER A 19 -6.63 3.82 8.90
C SER A 19 -6.88 3.54 7.42
N ILE A 20 -6.06 2.68 6.80
CA ILE A 20 -6.22 2.25 5.42
C ILE A 20 -7.43 1.31 5.27
N GLU A 21 -7.61 0.35 6.17
CA GLU A 21 -8.76 -0.56 6.18
C GLU A 21 -10.07 0.22 6.27
N LYS A 22 -10.18 1.17 7.21
CA LYS A 22 -11.35 2.05 7.31
C LYS A 22 -11.62 2.81 6.01
N ARG A 23 -10.57 3.28 5.33
CA ARG A 23 -10.72 3.97 4.04
C ARG A 23 -11.18 3.01 2.94
N ILE A 24 -10.68 1.78 2.92
CA ILE A 24 -11.08 0.76 1.94
C ILE A 24 -12.55 0.37 2.16
N ASP A 25 -12.97 0.19 3.42
CA ASP A 25 -14.35 -0.15 3.77
C ASP A 25 -15.34 0.94 3.37
N GLN A 26 -14.92 2.21 3.37
CA GLN A 26 -15.70 3.35 2.88
C GLN A 26 -15.81 3.38 1.35
N LEU A 27 -14.97 2.65 0.62
CA LEU A 27 -15.05 2.62 -0.84
C LEU A 27 -16.16 1.67 -1.31
N PRO A 28 -16.73 1.91 -2.51
CA PRO A 28 -17.68 0.98 -3.10
C PRO A 28 -17.07 -0.42 -3.31
N SER A 29 -17.91 -1.45 -3.33
CA SER A 29 -17.50 -2.86 -3.46
C SER A 29 -16.54 -3.10 -4.64
N HIS A 30 -16.75 -2.40 -5.76
CA HIS A 30 -15.88 -2.50 -6.93
C HIS A 30 -14.45 -1.99 -6.65
N ALA A 31 -14.30 -0.87 -5.95
CA ALA A 31 -13.01 -0.33 -5.53
C ALA A 31 -12.27 -1.29 -4.60
N GLN A 32 -12.98 -1.87 -3.62
CA GLN A 32 -12.39 -2.82 -2.69
C GLN A 32 -11.81 -4.03 -3.43
N HIS A 33 -12.55 -4.51 -4.44
CA HIS A 33 -12.09 -5.61 -5.28
C HIS A 33 -10.86 -5.22 -6.11
N ILE A 34 -10.87 -4.02 -6.73
CA ILE A 34 -9.73 -3.48 -7.47
C ILE A 34 -8.50 -3.36 -6.55
N PHE A 35 -8.68 -2.83 -5.35
CA PHE A 35 -7.64 -2.68 -4.35
C PHE A 35 -7.00 -4.03 -4.01
N LYS A 36 -7.81 -5.02 -3.59
CA LYS A 36 -7.34 -6.35 -3.21
C LYS A 36 -6.58 -7.04 -4.35
N LYS A 37 -7.11 -6.93 -5.58
CA LYS A 37 -6.49 -7.50 -6.77
C LYS A 37 -5.17 -6.82 -7.13
N ALA A 38 -5.13 -5.49 -7.11
CA ALA A 38 -3.92 -4.72 -7.37
C ALA A 38 -2.86 -4.95 -6.30
N HIS A 39 -3.26 -5.05 -5.04
CA HIS A 39 -2.38 -5.36 -3.91
C HIS A 39 -1.74 -6.74 -4.08
N ALA A 40 -2.54 -7.80 -4.28
CA ALA A 40 -2.03 -9.15 -4.47
C ALA A 40 -1.07 -9.26 -5.66
N ASN A 41 -1.39 -8.58 -6.76
CA ASN A 41 -0.52 -8.56 -7.93
C ASN A 41 0.79 -7.81 -7.67
N ALA A 42 0.72 -6.66 -6.98
CA ALA A 42 1.90 -5.87 -6.66
C ALA A 42 2.82 -6.58 -5.65
N VAL A 43 2.28 -7.27 -4.62
CA VAL A 43 3.10 -8.08 -3.70
C VAL A 43 3.85 -9.17 -4.47
N LYS A 44 3.20 -9.81 -5.43
CA LYS A 44 3.84 -10.84 -6.27
C LYS A 44 4.93 -10.26 -7.18
N GLU A 45 4.69 -9.08 -7.74
CA GLU A 45 5.65 -8.40 -8.63
C GLU A 45 6.88 -7.89 -7.87
N TYR A 46 6.66 -7.31 -6.69
CA TYR A 46 7.67 -6.69 -5.84
C TYR A 46 8.16 -7.60 -4.71
N GLN A 47 7.85 -8.89 -4.76
CA GLN A 47 8.38 -9.87 -3.81
C GLN A 47 9.91 -9.83 -3.80
N ASP A 48 10.49 -9.68 -4.98
CA ASP A 48 11.92 -9.53 -5.18
C ASP A 48 12.37 -8.08 -4.84
N PRO A 49 13.27 -7.89 -3.85
CA PRO A 49 13.77 -6.57 -3.48
C PRO A 49 14.53 -5.87 -4.61
N ASP A 50 15.19 -6.59 -5.52
CA ASP A 50 15.91 -6.01 -6.65
C ASP A 50 14.97 -5.36 -7.68
N LYS A 51 13.70 -5.77 -7.70
CA LYS A 51 12.65 -5.17 -8.56
C LYS A 51 12.03 -3.91 -7.95
N ARG A 52 12.35 -3.58 -6.68
CA ARG A 52 11.82 -2.40 -5.98
C ARG A 52 12.76 -1.22 -6.15
N ARG A 53 12.19 -0.03 -6.38
CA ARG A 53 12.97 1.22 -6.50
C ARG A 53 13.73 1.58 -5.21
N GLY A 54 13.20 1.21 -4.05
CA GLY A 54 13.83 1.39 -2.73
C GLY A 54 14.75 0.23 -2.31
N GLY A 55 14.85 -0.84 -3.09
CA GLY A 55 15.56 -2.06 -2.70
C GLY A 55 15.02 -2.64 -1.39
N GLU A 56 15.93 -2.99 -0.48
CA GLU A 56 15.60 -3.52 0.86
C GLU A 56 15.04 -2.46 1.83
N LYS A 57 15.04 -1.17 1.45
CA LYS A 57 14.57 -0.09 2.33
C LYS A 57 13.06 0.05 2.40
N GLU A 58 12.36 -0.49 1.40
CA GLU A 58 10.89 -0.49 1.32
C GLU A 58 10.40 -1.93 1.25
N SER A 59 9.41 -2.28 2.05
CA SER A 59 8.80 -3.61 2.03
C SER A 59 7.94 -3.81 0.78
N ALA A 60 7.83 -5.06 0.31
CA ALA A 60 6.96 -5.40 -0.82
C ALA A 60 5.50 -5.00 -0.55
N GLU A 61 5.07 -5.10 0.71
CA GLU A 61 3.74 -4.70 1.19
C GLU A 61 3.53 -3.18 1.11
N GLU A 62 4.51 -2.37 1.53
CA GLU A 62 4.42 -0.90 1.40
C GLU A 62 4.29 -0.46 -0.07
N VAL A 63 5.06 -1.08 -0.97
CA VAL A 63 4.98 -0.80 -2.40
C VAL A 63 3.62 -1.25 -2.94
N ALA A 64 3.15 -2.43 -2.54
CA ALA A 64 1.86 -2.97 -2.97
C ALA A 64 0.69 -2.10 -2.51
N HIS A 65 0.72 -1.57 -1.28
CA HIS A 65 -0.27 -0.62 -0.79
C HIS A 65 -0.32 0.65 -1.64
N LYS A 66 0.84 1.23 -1.98
CA LYS A 66 0.92 2.42 -2.85
C LYS A 66 0.32 2.12 -4.23
N VAL A 67 0.68 0.99 -4.84
CA VAL A 67 0.19 0.57 -6.17
C VAL A 67 -1.32 0.33 -6.16
N ALA A 68 -1.84 -0.33 -5.13
CA ALA A 68 -3.26 -0.59 -4.99
C ALA A 68 -4.06 0.72 -4.88
N TRP A 69 -3.63 1.65 -4.03
CA TRP A 69 -4.25 2.98 -3.91
C TRP A 69 -4.17 3.79 -5.20
N SER A 70 -3.05 3.74 -5.92
CA SER A 70 -2.93 4.39 -7.23
C SER A 70 -3.91 3.81 -8.25
N THR A 71 -4.17 2.51 -8.21
CA THR A 71 -5.11 1.84 -9.12
C THR A 71 -6.54 2.24 -8.79
N VAL A 72 -6.95 2.17 -7.53
CA VAL A 72 -8.25 2.65 -7.07
C VAL A 72 -8.46 4.12 -7.46
N LYS A 73 -7.48 4.99 -7.19
CA LYS A 73 -7.58 6.41 -7.57
C LYS A 73 -7.72 6.61 -9.08
N LYS A 74 -7.05 5.81 -9.91
CA LYS A 74 -7.18 5.91 -11.37
C LYS A 74 -8.56 5.51 -11.85
N GLU A 75 -9.09 4.39 -11.35
CA GLU A 75 -10.43 3.91 -11.71
C GLU A 75 -11.50 4.90 -11.28
N TYR A 76 -11.41 5.42 -10.05
CA TYR A 76 -12.43 6.32 -9.49
C TYR A 76 -12.29 7.78 -9.95
N LYS A 77 -11.07 8.26 -10.26
CA LYS A 77 -10.89 9.60 -10.82
C LYS A 77 -11.47 9.71 -12.23
N LYS A 78 -11.60 8.59 -12.95
CA LYS A 78 -12.21 8.55 -14.29
C LYS A 78 -13.75 8.63 -14.26
N GLU A 79 -14.40 8.40 -13.11
CA GLU A 79 -15.86 8.49 -12.98
C GLU A 79 -16.38 9.92 -12.73
N SER A 80 -15.53 10.88 -12.37
CA SER A 80 -15.93 12.30 -12.25
C SER A 80 -15.82 13.10 -13.57
N ASP A 81 -15.48 12.42 -14.67
CA ASP A 81 -15.37 13.01 -16.01
C ASP A 81 -16.34 12.26 -16.94
N LYS A 82 -17.65 12.36 -16.67
CA LYS A 82 -18.67 12.03 -17.66
C LYS A 82 -20.00 12.73 -17.41
#